data_AF-A0A6J1PRK5-F1
#
_entry.id   AF-A0A6J1PRK5-F1
#
_cell.length_a   1.000
_cell.length_b   1.000
_cell.length_c   1.000
_cell.angle_alpha   90.00
_cell.angle_beta   90.00
_cell.angle_gamma   90.00
#
_symmetry.space_group_name_H-M   'P 1'
#
loop_
_entity.id
_entity.type
_entity.pdbx_description
1 polymer ?
#
loop_
_entity_poly.entity_id
_entity_poly.type
_entity_poly.pdbx_seq_one_letter_code
_entity_poly.pdbx_strand_id
1 'polypeptide(L)'
;MSKARGSRSVVSVEFDTASPSKILSSCSAISENIINVVVSVKKHTPLIDMKPVKNDLKCLCSVDKPIETSQNLIGDQDPIPKENIGDSILNALKSKPNFIGQVNAETKEQITFQQMRENSVKCALWLKKVGVKKGDVVTICTRNPSVVYMPFLASIYIGAIVNPWEEKYFRDMIRVMYFLVINEPDVIFVDRDNFTQLLLSIVILKSIKKVIKIVTIGKINISIRLNSLETILNDDFDKTEIDQFSCEKNHMMDTAIRTFSSVAKTYPGQVDVPYIAFSSPSNKQTPVMIPGAIGLWYGSLCWTHGPLLTVHAILSRVTAIKSAVLSEVNLYKTIKKYKVNQKLA
;
A
#
# COMPACT_ATOMS: atom_id res chain seq x y z
N MET A 1 2.98 -54.48 -28.30
CA MET A 1 2.21 -53.88 -27.20
C MET A 1 2.78 -52.51 -26.88
N SER A 2 2.14 -51.46 -27.40
CA SER A 2 2.51 -50.05 -27.23
C SER A 2 1.53 -49.37 -26.26
N LYS A 3 2.04 -48.50 -25.38
CA LYS A 3 1.30 -47.44 -24.66
C LYS A 3 2.34 -46.39 -24.24
N ALA A 4 2.53 -45.33 -25.03
CA ALA A 4 1.77 -44.08 -25.10
C ALA A 4 2.35 -42.99 -24.16
N ARG A 5 3.14 -42.08 -24.76
CA ARG A 5 3.60 -40.81 -24.21
C ARG A 5 2.40 -39.87 -24.05
N GLY A 6 2.19 -39.35 -22.85
CA GLY A 6 1.22 -38.26 -22.59
C GLY A 6 1.84 -36.91 -22.93
N SER A 7 1.34 -36.28 -23.98
CA SER A 7 1.62 -34.91 -24.42
C SER A 7 1.14 -33.88 -23.39
N ARG A 8 2.01 -32.91 -23.02
CA ARG A 8 1.61 -31.68 -22.33
C ARG A 8 0.87 -30.77 -23.31
N SER A 9 -0.41 -30.53 -23.06
CA SER A 9 -1.19 -29.50 -23.75
C SER A 9 -0.89 -28.13 -23.15
N VAL A 10 -0.28 -27.27 -23.96
CA VAL A 10 -0.23 -25.81 -23.75
C VAL A 10 -1.60 -25.29 -24.19
N VAL A 11 -2.37 -24.70 -23.27
CA VAL A 11 -3.62 -24.02 -23.62
C VAL A 11 -3.28 -22.56 -23.90
N SER A 12 -3.07 -22.26 -25.18
CA SER A 12 -3.10 -20.91 -25.74
C SER A 12 -4.57 -20.49 -25.86
N VAL A 13 -4.96 -19.34 -25.33
CA VAL A 13 -6.30 -18.77 -25.57
C VAL A 13 -6.23 -17.95 -26.86
N GLU A 14 -6.64 -18.55 -27.98
CA GLU A 14 -7.08 -17.81 -29.18
C GLU A 14 -8.54 -17.39 -28.97
N PHE A 15 -8.83 -16.09 -29.10
CA PHE A 15 -10.20 -15.60 -29.13
C PHE A 15 -10.73 -15.70 -30.56
N ASP A 16 -11.60 -16.69 -30.77
CA ASP A 16 -12.40 -16.85 -31.99
C ASP A 16 -13.34 -15.65 -32.15
N THR A 17 -13.32 -15.05 -33.34
CA THR A 17 -14.12 -13.88 -33.70
C THR A 17 -15.60 -14.24 -33.81
N ALA A 18 -16.40 -13.93 -32.78
CA ALA A 18 -17.86 -14.07 -32.81
C ALA A 18 -18.58 -12.71 -32.59
N SER A 19 -19.20 -12.24 -33.68
CA SER A 19 -20.25 -11.23 -33.88
C SER A 19 -20.60 -10.21 -32.75
N PRO A 20 -20.42 -8.89 -32.98
CA PRO A 20 -20.73 -7.81 -32.01
C PRO A 20 -22.21 -7.59 -31.64
N SER A 21 -23.17 -8.29 -32.23
CA SER A 21 -24.58 -7.83 -32.23
C SER A 21 -25.41 -8.15 -30.99
N LYS A 22 -24.91 -8.93 -30.02
CA LYS A 22 -25.69 -9.30 -28.81
C LYS A 22 -25.28 -8.59 -27.52
N ILE A 23 -24.18 -7.84 -27.50
CA ILE A 23 -23.78 -7.01 -26.34
C ILE A 23 -24.33 -5.57 -26.48
N LEU A 24 -24.62 -5.13 -27.70
CA LEU A 24 -25.05 -3.76 -28.02
C LEU A 24 -26.48 -3.41 -27.58
N SER A 25 -27.38 -4.37 -27.36
CA SER A 25 -28.77 -4.08 -26.98
C SER A 25 -28.95 -3.69 -25.51
N SER A 26 -27.97 -4.00 -24.64
CA SER A 26 -28.00 -3.61 -23.23
C SER A 26 -27.27 -2.29 -22.94
N CYS A 27 -26.43 -1.82 -23.87
CA CYS A 27 -25.61 -0.62 -23.70
C CYS A 27 -26.22 0.66 -24.32
N SER A 28 -27.20 0.54 -25.22
CA SER A 28 -27.84 1.70 -25.87
C SER A 28 -28.70 2.56 -24.92
N ALA A 29 -29.23 1.98 -23.84
CA ALA A 29 -30.02 2.71 -22.84
C ALA A 29 -29.17 3.59 -21.90
N ILE A 30 -27.85 3.40 -21.87
CA ILE A 30 -26.93 4.16 -20.99
C ILE A 30 -26.30 5.35 -21.74
N SER A 31 -26.20 5.29 -23.08
CA SER A 31 -25.59 6.38 -23.86
C SER A 31 -26.46 7.63 -23.96
N GLU A 32 -27.80 7.51 -23.97
CA GLU A 32 -28.70 8.67 -24.08
C GLU A 32 -28.74 9.51 -22.80
N ASN A 33 -28.54 8.90 -21.62
CA ASN A 33 -28.50 9.62 -20.35
C ASN A 33 -27.15 10.34 -20.10
N ILE A 34 -26.06 9.90 -20.72
CA ILE A 34 -24.75 10.55 -20.60
C ILE A 34 -24.64 11.79 -21.51
N ILE A 35 -25.29 11.77 -22.68
CA ILE A 35 -25.29 12.92 -23.60
C ILE A 35 -26.09 14.10 -23.02
N ASN A 36 -27.17 13.84 -22.26
CA ASN A 36 -27.97 14.90 -21.64
C ASN A 36 -27.29 15.60 -20.45
N VAL A 37 -26.34 14.94 -19.77
CA VAL A 37 -25.58 15.57 -18.67
C VAL A 37 -24.50 16.51 -19.19
N VAL A 38 -23.97 16.27 -20.40
CA VAL A 38 -22.92 17.12 -21.01
C VAL A 38 -23.49 18.41 -21.62
N VAL A 39 -24.80 18.47 -21.91
CA VAL A 39 -25.43 19.65 -22.54
C VAL A 39 -26.10 20.61 -21.54
N SER A 40 -26.28 20.23 -20.27
CA SER A 40 -26.94 21.11 -19.27
C SER A 40 -26.01 22.00 -18.44
N VAL A 41 -24.68 21.94 -18.63
CA VAL A 41 -23.73 22.86 -17.98
C VAL A 41 -23.31 23.97 -18.97
N LYS A 42 -24.28 24.69 -19.53
CA LYS A 42 -24.02 25.97 -20.21
C LYS A 42 -25.26 26.85 -20.12
N LYS A 43 -25.21 27.81 -19.20
CA LYS A 43 -26.01 29.03 -19.01
C LYS A 43 -26.71 29.08 -17.65
N HIS A 44 -26.02 29.67 -16.66
CA HIS A 44 -26.49 30.87 -15.95
C HIS A 44 -25.65 31.10 -14.70
N THR A 45 -24.79 32.12 -14.76
CA THR A 45 -24.38 32.86 -13.56
C THR A 45 -24.10 34.29 -14.00
N PRO A 46 -24.78 35.31 -13.45
CA PRO A 46 -24.51 36.70 -13.81
C PRO A 46 -23.16 37.12 -13.23
N LEU A 47 -22.37 37.83 -14.04
CA LEU A 47 -21.17 38.54 -13.62
C LEU A 47 -21.57 39.63 -12.62
N ILE A 48 -21.14 39.48 -11.37
CA ILE A 48 -21.21 40.56 -10.38
C ILE A 48 -20.01 41.47 -10.64
N ASP A 49 -20.32 42.68 -11.08
CA ASP A 49 -19.36 43.75 -11.35
C ASP A 49 -18.81 44.29 -10.01
N MET A 50 -17.64 43.81 -9.58
CA MET A 50 -16.97 44.32 -8.39
C MET A 50 -16.19 45.60 -8.73
N LYS A 51 -16.74 46.76 -8.33
CA LYS A 51 -16.00 48.03 -8.33
C LYS A 51 -14.76 47.92 -7.42
N PRO A 52 -13.60 48.49 -7.80
CA PRO A 52 -12.39 48.40 -6.99
C PRO A 52 -12.55 49.20 -5.70
N VAL A 53 -12.49 48.51 -4.57
CA VAL A 53 -12.33 49.12 -3.25
C VAL A 53 -10.85 49.48 -3.09
N LYS A 54 -10.52 50.77 -2.98
CA LYS A 54 -9.20 51.23 -2.55
C LYS A 54 -8.98 50.75 -1.11
N ASN A 55 -8.12 49.76 -0.92
CA ASN A 55 -7.62 49.38 0.39
C ASN A 55 -6.20 49.93 0.56
N ASP A 56 -6.06 50.94 1.41
CA ASP A 56 -4.80 51.42 1.96
C ASP A 56 -4.26 50.41 3.00
N LEU A 57 -3.91 49.19 2.58
CA LEU A 57 -3.11 48.29 3.40
C LEU A 57 -1.63 48.46 3.05
N LYS A 58 -0.94 49.29 3.84
CA LYS A 58 0.53 49.31 3.91
C LYS A 58 1.02 47.91 4.30
N CYS A 59 1.82 47.28 3.43
CA CYS A 59 2.60 46.11 3.82
C CYS A 59 3.55 46.52 4.95
N LEU A 60 3.41 45.91 6.13
CA LEU A 60 4.35 46.06 7.25
C LEU A 60 5.65 45.25 7.04
N CYS A 61 6.02 45.03 5.78
CA CYS A 61 7.27 44.41 5.38
C CYS A 61 8.33 45.50 5.12
N SER A 62 8.61 46.32 6.13
CA SER A 62 9.74 47.24 6.13
C SER A 62 10.30 47.30 7.54
N VAL A 63 10.97 46.21 7.92
CA VAL A 63 11.92 46.21 9.02
C VAL A 63 13.25 45.88 8.39
N ASP A 64 14.00 46.90 8.01
CA ASP A 64 15.44 46.80 7.75
C ASP A 64 16.12 46.48 9.09
N LYS A 65 16.09 45.21 9.46
CA LYS A 65 17.04 44.63 10.41
C LYS A 65 17.92 43.66 9.64
N PRO A 66 19.25 43.67 9.83
CA PRO A 66 20.10 42.65 9.25
C PRO A 66 19.58 41.30 9.75
N ILE A 67 19.14 40.45 8.83
CA ILE A 67 18.87 39.05 9.14
C ILE A 67 20.25 38.46 9.44
N GLU A 68 20.55 38.21 10.72
CA GLU A 68 21.68 37.35 11.09
C GLU A 68 21.53 36.05 10.29
N THR A 69 22.52 35.77 9.45
CA THR A 69 22.57 34.52 8.69
C THR A 69 22.54 33.36 9.66
N SER A 70 21.41 32.67 9.66
CA SER A 70 21.09 31.52 10.50
C SER A 70 22.27 30.58 10.65
N GLN A 71 22.62 30.25 11.90
CA GLN A 71 23.44 29.07 12.20
C GLN A 71 22.82 27.86 11.47
N ASN A 72 23.58 27.21 10.60
CA ASN A 72 23.13 26.02 9.91
C ASN A 72 22.77 24.95 10.95
N LEU A 73 21.51 24.53 10.98
CA LEU A 73 21.07 23.43 11.84
C LEU A 73 21.59 22.11 11.23
N ILE A 74 22.79 21.71 11.63
CA ILE A 74 23.39 20.42 11.27
C ILE A 74 23.16 19.46 12.43
N GLY A 75 22.39 18.40 12.18
CA GLY A 75 22.21 17.33 13.17
C GLY A 75 23.49 16.51 13.37
N ASP A 76 23.55 15.74 14.45
CA ASP A 76 24.68 14.86 14.74
C ASP A 76 24.94 13.86 13.59
N GLN A 77 26.21 13.58 13.32
CA GLN A 77 26.62 12.59 12.33
C GLN A 77 26.55 11.19 12.95
N ASP A 78 25.54 10.41 12.57
CA ASP A 78 25.46 8.98 12.92
C ASP A 78 25.99 8.12 11.75
N PRO A 79 26.69 7.01 12.03
CA PRO A 79 27.09 6.07 10.98
C PRO A 79 25.85 5.45 10.33
N ILE A 80 25.85 5.38 8.99
CA ILE A 80 24.79 4.72 8.22
C ILE A 80 24.82 3.21 8.55
N PRO A 81 23.71 2.63 9.07
CA PRO A 81 23.66 1.20 9.34
C PRO A 81 23.91 0.40 8.06
N LYS A 82 24.56 -0.75 8.17
CA LYS A 82 24.87 -1.64 7.02
C LYS A 82 24.00 -2.89 6.96
N GLU A 83 23.14 -3.07 7.96
CA GLU A 83 22.30 -4.26 8.09
C GLU A 83 21.16 -4.25 7.07
N ASN A 84 20.84 -5.42 6.52
CA ASN A 84 19.69 -5.55 5.64
C ASN A 84 18.40 -5.43 6.46
N ILE A 85 17.57 -4.43 6.14
CA ILE A 85 16.32 -4.16 6.87
C ILE A 85 15.38 -5.37 6.91
N GLY A 86 15.28 -6.13 5.81
CA GLY A 86 14.48 -7.35 5.76
C GLY A 86 14.97 -8.40 6.75
N ASP A 87 16.29 -8.61 6.82
CA ASP A 87 16.90 -9.54 7.79
C ASP A 87 16.70 -9.06 9.22
N SER A 88 16.86 -7.76 9.50
CA SER A 88 16.60 -7.19 10.84
C SER A 88 15.14 -7.40 11.27
N ILE A 89 14.18 -7.24 10.36
CA ILE A 89 12.75 -7.52 10.62
C ILE A 89 12.55 -9.01 10.91
N LEU A 90 13.02 -9.91 10.05
CA LEU A 90 12.86 -11.36 10.26
C LEU A 90 13.51 -11.83 11.58
N ASN A 91 14.69 -11.32 11.90
CA ASN A 91 15.38 -11.63 13.14
C ASN A 91 14.61 -11.13 14.36
N ALA A 92 14.04 -9.92 14.30
CA ALA A 92 13.20 -9.39 15.37
C ALA A 92 11.98 -10.29 15.61
N LEU A 93 11.27 -10.69 14.54
CA LEU A 93 10.12 -11.59 14.62
C LEU A 93 10.50 -12.97 15.19
N LYS A 94 11.61 -13.55 14.72
CA LYS A 94 12.14 -14.84 15.22
C LYS A 94 12.54 -14.77 16.69
N SER A 95 13.04 -13.62 17.17
CA SER A 95 13.57 -13.48 18.54
C SER A 95 12.52 -13.56 19.64
N LYS A 96 11.25 -13.22 19.35
CA LYS A 96 10.14 -13.27 20.31
C LYS A 96 8.84 -13.73 19.63
N PRO A 97 8.74 -15.01 19.23
CA PRO A 97 7.62 -15.51 18.42
C PRO A 97 6.25 -15.28 19.06
N ASN A 98 6.16 -15.39 20.38
CA ASN A 98 4.91 -15.23 21.14
C ASN A 98 4.53 -13.77 21.44
N PHE A 99 5.36 -12.79 21.05
CA PHE A 99 5.05 -11.39 21.28
C PHE A 99 3.89 -10.94 20.39
N ILE A 100 2.93 -10.20 20.95
CA ILE A 100 1.81 -9.64 20.19
C ILE A 100 2.30 -8.41 19.43
N GLY A 101 2.56 -8.58 18.13
CA GLY A 101 3.02 -7.50 17.27
C GLY A 101 1.92 -6.54 16.88
N GLN A 102 0.72 -7.06 16.60
CA GLN A 102 -0.40 -6.25 16.14
C GLN A 102 -1.71 -6.70 16.78
N VAL A 103 -2.62 -5.75 17.00
CA VAL A 103 -4.01 -6.02 17.38
C VAL A 103 -4.94 -5.25 16.45
N ASN A 104 -5.93 -5.93 15.89
CA ASN A 104 -7.04 -5.30 15.18
C ASN A 104 -8.04 -4.75 16.22
N ALA A 105 -8.27 -3.45 16.22
CA ALA A 105 -9.12 -2.79 17.21
C ALA A 105 -10.60 -3.22 17.08
N GLU A 106 -11.08 -3.41 15.86
CA GLU A 106 -12.45 -3.80 15.55
C GLU A 106 -12.73 -5.26 15.89
N THR A 107 -11.92 -6.18 15.37
CA THR A 107 -12.13 -7.64 15.53
C THR A 107 -11.56 -8.17 16.84
N LYS A 108 -10.69 -7.41 17.50
CA LYS A 108 -9.91 -7.81 18.69
C LYS A 108 -8.90 -8.94 18.40
N GLU A 109 -8.69 -9.28 17.14
CA GLU A 109 -7.71 -10.25 16.71
C GLU A 109 -6.32 -9.80 17.12
N GLN A 110 -5.57 -10.71 17.75
CA GLN A 110 -4.17 -10.50 18.12
C GLN A 110 -3.29 -11.30 17.17
N ILE A 111 -2.26 -10.65 16.65
CA ILE A 111 -1.35 -11.24 15.68
C ILE A 111 0.04 -11.26 16.33
N THR A 112 0.53 -12.48 16.55
CA THR A 112 1.85 -12.74 17.13
C THR A 112 2.96 -12.50 16.11
N PHE A 113 4.19 -12.28 16.58
CA PHE A 113 5.36 -12.21 15.72
C PHE A 113 5.60 -13.48 14.93
N GLN A 114 5.27 -14.66 15.48
CA GLN A 114 5.30 -15.91 14.75
C GLN A 114 4.33 -15.90 13.56
N GLN A 115 3.07 -15.50 13.77
CA GLN A 115 2.08 -15.38 12.69
C GLN A 115 2.52 -14.32 11.67
N MET A 116 3.06 -13.18 12.13
CA MET A 116 3.58 -12.16 11.22
C MET A 116 4.67 -12.71 10.33
N ARG A 117 5.63 -13.43 10.91
CA ARG A 117 6.73 -14.07 10.18
C ARG A 117 6.21 -15.10 9.19
N GLU A 118 5.47 -16.10 9.64
CA GLU A 118 5.04 -17.22 8.80
C GLU A 118 4.19 -16.72 7.61
N ASN A 119 3.22 -15.83 7.86
CA ASN A 119 2.35 -15.34 6.80
C ASN A 119 3.08 -14.43 5.80
N SER A 120 3.97 -13.57 6.28
CA SER A 120 4.77 -12.71 5.38
C SER A 120 5.81 -13.52 4.58
N VAL A 121 6.42 -14.56 5.17
CA VAL A 121 7.34 -15.46 4.45
C VAL A 121 6.60 -16.28 3.41
N LYS A 122 5.44 -16.87 3.72
CA LYS A 122 4.60 -17.58 2.73
C LYS A 122 4.21 -16.67 1.56
N CYS A 123 3.82 -15.43 1.86
CA CYS A 123 3.53 -14.44 0.83
C CYS A 123 4.77 -14.11 -0.02
N ALA A 124 5.96 -13.98 0.59
CA ALA A 124 7.22 -13.75 -0.12
C ALA A 124 7.61 -14.92 -1.04
N LEU A 125 7.48 -16.16 -0.55
CA LEU A 125 7.71 -17.37 -1.33
C LEU A 125 6.76 -17.45 -2.52
N TRP A 126 5.48 -17.14 -2.31
CA TRP A 126 4.52 -17.07 -3.41
C TRP A 126 4.87 -15.99 -4.43
N LEU A 127 5.26 -14.78 -3.99
CA LEU A 127 5.70 -13.71 -4.90
C LEU A 127 6.91 -14.16 -5.75
N LYS A 128 7.90 -14.81 -5.14
CA LYS A 128 9.04 -15.42 -5.85
C LYS A 128 8.58 -16.50 -6.85
N LYS A 129 7.67 -17.39 -6.43
CA LYS A 129 7.11 -18.48 -7.28
C LYS A 129 6.38 -17.95 -8.51
N VAL A 130 5.67 -16.82 -8.40
CA VAL A 130 5.01 -16.17 -9.54
C VAL A 130 5.93 -15.22 -10.31
N GLY A 131 7.23 -15.24 -10.02
CA GLY A 131 8.28 -14.59 -10.80
C GLY A 131 8.52 -13.12 -10.48
N VAL A 132 8.07 -12.62 -9.32
CA VAL A 132 8.41 -11.25 -8.86
C VAL A 132 9.89 -11.21 -8.48
N LYS A 133 10.59 -10.19 -8.95
CA LYS A 133 12.03 -9.98 -8.75
C LYS A 133 12.28 -8.70 -7.96
N LYS A 134 13.53 -8.55 -7.49
CA LYS A 134 14.00 -7.30 -6.91
C LYS A 134 13.75 -6.14 -7.88
N GLY A 135 13.18 -5.04 -7.38
CA GLY A 135 12.84 -3.85 -8.17
C GLY A 135 11.46 -3.88 -8.84
N ASP A 136 10.79 -5.03 -8.90
CA ASP A 136 9.40 -5.11 -9.36
C ASP A 136 8.46 -4.40 -8.37
N VAL A 137 7.31 -3.93 -8.86
CA VAL A 137 6.38 -3.11 -8.09
C VAL A 137 5.22 -3.95 -7.56
N VAL A 138 5.06 -3.99 -6.24
CA VAL A 138 3.94 -4.65 -5.56
C VAL A 138 3.01 -3.59 -4.99
N THR A 139 1.85 -3.44 -5.60
CA THR A 139 0.81 -2.52 -5.13
C THR A 139 -0.05 -3.19 -4.06
N ILE A 140 -0.33 -2.46 -2.98
CA ILE A 140 -1.13 -2.96 -1.85
C ILE A 140 -2.27 -1.98 -1.58
N CYS A 141 -3.51 -2.42 -1.77
CA CYS A 141 -4.71 -1.63 -1.49
C CYS A 141 -5.71 -2.42 -0.65
N THR A 142 -5.65 -2.25 0.67
CA THR A 142 -6.60 -2.89 1.57
C THR A 142 -6.93 -2.00 2.76
N ARG A 143 -8.18 -2.08 3.23
CA ARG A 143 -8.62 -1.50 4.49
C ARG A 143 -8.44 -2.44 5.66
N ASN A 144 -8.07 -3.70 5.43
CA ASN A 144 -7.99 -4.70 6.47
C ASN A 144 -6.63 -4.64 7.18
N PRO A 145 -6.56 -4.09 8.41
CA PRO A 145 -5.30 -3.97 9.11
C PRO A 145 -4.71 -5.34 9.46
N SER A 146 -5.53 -6.38 9.63
CA SER A 146 -5.06 -7.72 10.03
C SER A 146 -4.18 -8.40 8.98
N VAL A 147 -4.24 -7.99 7.72
CA VAL A 147 -3.53 -8.69 6.63
C VAL A 147 -2.56 -7.79 5.87
N VAL A 148 -2.68 -6.47 5.98
CA VAL A 148 -1.87 -5.50 5.22
C VAL A 148 -0.36 -5.68 5.41
N TYR A 149 0.07 -6.13 6.59
CA TYR A 149 1.49 -6.37 6.87
C TYR A 149 2.07 -7.51 6.03
N MET A 150 1.26 -8.47 5.59
CA MET A 150 1.73 -9.69 4.92
C MET A 150 2.38 -9.37 3.57
N PRO A 151 1.68 -8.75 2.59
CA PRO A 151 2.31 -8.36 1.33
C PRO A 151 3.33 -7.24 1.51
N PHE A 152 3.19 -6.38 2.53
CA PHE A 152 4.15 -5.32 2.83
C PHE A 152 5.52 -5.89 3.20
N LEU A 153 5.57 -6.73 4.23
CA LEU A 153 6.81 -7.35 4.68
C LEU A 153 7.36 -8.33 3.63
N ALA A 154 6.49 -9.08 2.95
CA ALA A 154 6.90 -9.96 1.86
C ALA A 154 7.65 -9.21 0.75
N SER A 155 7.15 -8.05 0.35
CA SER A 155 7.78 -7.21 -0.68
C SER A 155 9.15 -6.70 -0.23
N ILE A 156 9.26 -6.24 1.02
CA ILE A 156 10.52 -5.83 1.64
C ILE A 156 11.55 -6.98 1.64
N TYR A 157 11.12 -8.18 2.00
CA TYR A 157 12.01 -9.34 2.05
C TYR A 157 12.58 -9.71 0.68
N ILE A 158 11.81 -9.53 -0.40
CA ILE A 158 12.25 -9.89 -1.76
C ILE A 158 12.86 -8.72 -2.53
N GLY A 159 13.01 -7.54 -1.89
CA GLY A 159 13.52 -6.34 -2.54
C GLY A 159 12.59 -5.75 -3.60
N ALA A 160 11.29 -6.07 -3.56
CA ALA A 160 10.29 -5.42 -4.40
C ALA A 160 9.96 -4.02 -3.89
N ILE A 161 9.55 -3.12 -4.79
CA ILE A 161 9.11 -1.78 -4.46
C ILE A 161 7.65 -1.84 -3.99
N VAL A 162 7.42 -1.48 -2.74
CA VAL A 162 6.07 -1.40 -2.17
C VAL A 162 5.37 -0.16 -2.70
N ASN A 163 4.19 -0.31 -3.29
CA ASN A 163 3.37 0.80 -3.75
C ASN A 163 1.99 0.80 -3.05
N PRO A 164 1.88 1.37 -1.84
CA PRO A 164 0.65 1.30 -1.07
C PRO A 164 -0.37 2.33 -1.56
N TRP A 165 -1.64 1.93 -1.69
CA TRP A 165 -2.76 2.78 -2.10
C TRP A 165 -3.80 2.89 -0.99
N GLU A 166 -4.62 3.95 -1.03
CA GLU A 166 -5.83 4.04 -0.23
C GLU A 166 -7.05 3.54 -1.00
N GLU A 167 -7.94 2.81 -0.31
CA GLU A 167 -9.18 2.33 -0.90
C GLU A 167 -10.03 3.46 -1.49
N LYS A 168 -10.04 4.65 -0.85
CA LYS A 168 -10.81 5.80 -1.32
C LYS A 168 -10.43 6.25 -2.73
N TYR A 169 -9.27 5.85 -3.24
CA TYR A 169 -8.85 6.14 -4.62
C TYR A 169 -9.76 5.46 -5.65
N PHE A 170 -10.39 4.34 -5.31
CA PHE A 170 -11.36 3.66 -6.19
C PHE A 170 -12.66 4.45 -6.43
N ARG A 171 -12.90 5.54 -5.69
CA ARG A 171 -14.00 6.49 -5.96
C ARG A 171 -13.79 7.31 -7.22
N ASP A 172 -12.55 7.36 -7.72
CA ASP A 172 -12.15 8.07 -8.93
C ASP A 172 -11.39 7.11 -9.84
N MET A 173 -12.08 6.59 -10.85
CA MET A 173 -11.51 5.65 -11.82
C MET A 173 -10.30 6.23 -12.57
N ILE A 174 -10.31 7.53 -12.86
CA ILE A 174 -9.22 8.19 -13.59
C ILE A 174 -7.96 8.21 -12.72
N ARG A 175 -8.11 8.39 -11.41
CA ARG A 175 -6.99 8.28 -10.46
C ARG A 175 -6.41 6.86 -10.42
N VAL A 176 -7.25 5.83 -10.37
CA VAL A 176 -6.79 4.43 -10.42
C VAL A 176 -6.02 4.18 -11.72
N MET A 177 -6.58 4.62 -12.85
CA MET A 177 -5.93 4.50 -14.15
C MET A 177 -4.58 5.22 -14.19
N TYR A 178 -4.51 6.45 -13.69
CA TYR A 178 -3.26 7.21 -13.59
C TYR A 178 -2.21 6.46 -12.76
N PHE A 179 -2.59 5.89 -11.62
CA PHE A 179 -1.66 5.13 -10.77
C PHE A 179 -1.19 3.82 -11.41
N LEU A 180 -2.03 3.15 -12.18
CA LEU A 180 -1.63 1.98 -12.96
C LEU A 180 -0.57 2.35 -14.01
N VAL A 181 -0.77 3.46 -14.73
CA VAL A 181 0.16 3.91 -15.77
C VAL A 181 1.50 4.34 -15.19
N ILE A 182 1.50 5.12 -14.11
CA ILE A 182 2.74 5.69 -13.60
C ILE A 182 3.57 4.68 -12.78
N ASN A 183 2.94 3.72 -12.12
CA ASN A 183 3.67 2.74 -11.28
C ASN A 183 3.92 1.40 -11.95
N GLU A 184 3.23 1.08 -13.05
CA GLU A 184 3.38 -0.17 -13.81
C GLU A 184 3.51 -1.45 -12.94
N PRO A 185 2.53 -1.72 -12.05
CA PRO A 185 2.64 -2.77 -11.05
C PRO A 185 2.79 -4.17 -11.64
N ASP A 186 3.59 -5.02 -10.98
CA ASP A 186 3.74 -6.45 -11.28
C ASP A 186 2.64 -7.27 -10.61
N VAL A 187 2.34 -6.90 -9.37
CA VAL A 187 1.32 -7.56 -8.54
C VAL A 187 0.49 -6.49 -7.84
N ILE A 188 -0.83 -6.68 -7.80
CA ILE A 188 -1.75 -5.84 -7.03
C ILE A 188 -2.50 -6.71 -6.03
N PHE A 189 -2.32 -6.43 -4.73
CA PHE A 189 -3.18 -6.93 -3.67
C PHE A 189 -4.33 -5.94 -3.46
N VAL A 190 -5.58 -6.40 -3.59
CA VAL A 190 -6.76 -5.54 -3.52
C VAL A 190 -7.90 -6.18 -2.73
N ASP A 191 -8.60 -5.42 -1.89
CA ASP A 191 -9.84 -5.89 -1.27
C ASP A 191 -10.85 -6.37 -2.32
N ARG A 192 -11.53 -7.49 -2.05
CA ARG A 192 -12.52 -8.08 -2.96
C ARG A 192 -13.56 -7.11 -3.50
N ASP A 193 -13.95 -6.12 -2.69
CA ASP A 193 -14.98 -5.13 -3.05
C ASP A 193 -14.51 -4.18 -4.16
N ASN A 194 -13.19 -3.97 -4.31
CA ASN A 194 -12.60 -3.09 -5.31
C ASN A 194 -12.11 -3.84 -6.56
N PHE A 195 -12.19 -5.17 -6.58
CA PHE A 195 -11.69 -6.00 -7.68
C PHE A 195 -12.31 -5.63 -9.03
N THR A 196 -13.63 -5.48 -9.09
CA THR A 196 -14.34 -5.14 -10.34
C THR A 196 -13.88 -3.80 -10.90
N GLN A 197 -13.76 -2.79 -10.04
CA GLN A 197 -13.34 -1.44 -10.45
C GLN A 197 -11.88 -1.43 -10.93
N LEU A 198 -11.01 -2.21 -10.28
CA LEU A 198 -9.63 -2.41 -10.72
C LEU A 198 -9.58 -3.05 -12.11
N LEU A 199 -10.34 -4.13 -12.31
CA LEU A 199 -10.37 -4.87 -13.58
C LEU A 199 -10.86 -3.97 -14.72
N LEU A 200 -11.93 -3.20 -14.51
CA LEU A 200 -12.43 -2.23 -15.49
C LEU A 200 -11.36 -1.19 -15.83
N SER A 201 -10.63 -0.70 -14.83
CA SER A 201 -9.55 0.29 -15.04
C SER A 201 -8.42 -0.27 -15.89
N ILE A 202 -8.03 -1.53 -15.67
CA ILE A 202 -7.00 -2.22 -16.45
C ILE A 202 -7.48 -2.46 -17.89
N VAL A 203 -8.71 -2.94 -18.08
CA VAL A 203 -9.26 -3.25 -19.43
C VAL A 203 -9.40 -2.00 -20.30
N ILE A 204 -9.79 -0.87 -19.70
CA ILE A 204 -9.89 0.40 -20.42
C ILE A 204 -8.50 0.93 -20.81
N LEU A 205 -7.50 0.71 -19.97
CA LEU A 205 -6.12 1.08 -20.24
C LEU A 205 -5.44 0.13 -21.23
N LYS A 206 -5.73 0.33 -22.51
CA LYS A 206 -5.05 -0.37 -23.62
C LYS A 206 -3.53 -0.13 -23.66
N SER A 207 -3.02 0.86 -22.94
CA SER A 207 -1.60 1.22 -22.88
C SER A 207 -0.77 0.29 -22.01
N ILE A 208 -1.37 -0.46 -21.08
CA ILE A 208 -0.63 -1.37 -20.19
C ILE A 208 -0.28 -2.64 -20.99
N LYS A 209 0.98 -2.74 -21.39
CA LYS A 209 1.51 -3.93 -22.10
C LYS A 209 1.88 -5.07 -21.14
N LYS A 210 2.11 -4.74 -19.88
CA LYS A 210 2.58 -5.65 -18.84
C LYS A 210 1.39 -6.44 -18.26
N VAL A 211 1.58 -7.75 -18.08
CA VAL A 211 0.56 -8.60 -17.43
C VAL A 211 0.64 -8.40 -15.92
N ILE A 212 -0.36 -7.72 -15.37
CA ILE A 212 -0.48 -7.46 -13.93
C ILE A 212 -1.11 -8.68 -13.25
N LYS A 213 -0.46 -9.24 -12.23
CA LYS A 213 -1.06 -10.30 -11.40
C LYS A 213 -1.94 -9.68 -10.32
N ILE A 214 -3.21 -10.08 -10.24
CA ILE A 214 -4.13 -9.56 -9.22
C ILE A 214 -4.33 -10.63 -8.15
N VAL A 215 -4.19 -10.22 -6.89
CA VAL A 215 -4.48 -11.02 -5.70
C VAL A 215 -5.59 -10.33 -4.92
N THR A 216 -6.67 -11.05 -4.65
CA THR A 216 -7.78 -10.49 -3.86
C THR A 216 -7.55 -10.73 -2.38
N ILE A 217 -7.96 -9.77 -1.55
CA ILE A 217 -8.08 -9.94 -0.10
C ILE A 217 -9.55 -10.19 0.18
N GLY A 218 -9.86 -11.39 0.67
CA GLY A 218 -11.18 -11.97 0.65
C GLY A 218 -11.43 -12.83 -0.60
N LYS A 219 -12.11 -13.95 -0.40
CA LYS A 219 -12.52 -14.86 -1.49
C LYS A 219 -13.60 -14.22 -2.36
N ILE A 220 -13.42 -14.35 -3.68
CA ILE A 220 -14.44 -14.02 -4.68
C ILE A 220 -14.95 -15.33 -5.27
N ASN A 221 -16.26 -15.58 -5.13
CA ASN A 221 -16.91 -16.73 -5.75
C ASN A 221 -17.32 -16.36 -7.18
N ILE A 222 -16.38 -16.44 -8.12
CA ILE A 222 -16.63 -16.30 -9.56
C ILE A 222 -16.06 -17.51 -10.31
N SER A 223 -16.53 -17.73 -11.53
CA SER A 223 -16.10 -18.86 -12.39
C SER A 223 -14.62 -18.80 -12.79
N ILE A 224 -13.93 -17.67 -12.57
CA ILE A 224 -12.52 -17.48 -12.88
C ILE A 224 -11.68 -17.83 -11.66
N ARG A 225 -10.66 -18.69 -11.83
CA ARG A 225 -9.67 -18.95 -10.78
C ARG A 225 -8.80 -17.72 -10.57
N LEU A 226 -9.12 -16.94 -9.55
CA LEU A 226 -8.28 -15.86 -9.03
C LEU A 226 -7.56 -16.32 -7.77
N ASN A 227 -6.32 -15.87 -7.61
CA ASN A 227 -5.62 -16.06 -6.34
C ASN A 227 -6.19 -15.09 -5.31
N SER A 228 -6.54 -15.62 -4.14
CA SER A 228 -6.81 -14.81 -2.95
C SER A 228 -5.64 -14.94 -1.99
N LEU A 229 -5.42 -13.92 -1.14
CA LEU A 229 -4.40 -13.99 -0.11
C LEU A 229 -4.64 -15.20 0.81
N GLU A 230 -5.90 -15.49 1.13
CA GLU A 230 -6.27 -16.66 1.93
C GLU A 230 -5.89 -17.97 1.25
N THR A 231 -6.11 -18.10 -0.06
CA THR A 231 -5.68 -19.29 -0.81
C THR A 231 -4.17 -19.41 -0.84
N ILE A 232 -3.45 -18.29 -1.00
CA ILE A 232 -1.98 -18.28 -0.99
C ILE A 232 -1.47 -18.77 0.37
N LEU A 233 -1.98 -18.25 1.49
CA LEU A 233 -1.48 -18.60 2.83
C LEU A 233 -1.77 -20.04 3.25
N ASN A 234 -2.83 -20.64 2.67
CA ASN A 234 -3.23 -22.03 2.89
C ASN A 234 -2.65 -23.01 1.87
N ASP A 235 -1.79 -22.55 0.95
CA ASP A 235 -1.04 -23.43 0.04
C ASP A 235 -0.08 -24.33 0.86
N ASP A 236 0.32 -25.46 0.27
CA ASP A 236 1.23 -26.41 0.90
C ASP A 236 2.67 -25.88 0.77
N PHE A 237 3.18 -25.29 1.85
CA PHE A 237 4.56 -24.82 1.95
C PHE A 237 5.38 -25.77 2.80
N ASP A 238 6.57 -26.12 2.30
CA ASP A 238 7.55 -26.84 3.10
C ASP A 238 7.96 -25.96 4.29
N LYS A 239 7.80 -26.51 5.51
CA LYS A 239 8.21 -25.86 6.74
C LYS A 239 9.70 -25.49 6.71
N THR A 240 10.53 -26.33 6.09
CA THR A 240 11.97 -26.08 5.93
C THR A 240 12.23 -24.84 5.08
N GLU A 241 11.44 -24.64 4.02
CA GLU A 241 11.53 -23.45 3.15
C GLU A 241 11.16 -22.18 3.92
N ILE A 242 10.12 -22.23 4.76
CA ILE A 242 9.75 -21.12 5.65
C ILE A 242 10.85 -20.84 6.68
N ASP A 243 11.45 -21.89 7.24
CA ASP A 243 12.45 -21.79 8.30
C ASP A 243 13.81 -21.28 7.84
N GLN A 244 14.20 -21.66 6.63
CA GLN A 244 15.46 -21.26 6.01
C GLN A 244 15.34 -20.04 5.09
N PHE A 245 14.14 -19.45 4.97
CA PHE A 245 13.94 -18.24 4.17
C PHE A 245 14.92 -17.12 4.55
N SER A 246 15.55 -16.53 3.53
CA SER A 246 16.47 -15.39 3.63
C SER A 246 16.02 -14.24 2.74
N CYS A 247 16.26 -13.00 3.18
CA CYS A 247 15.92 -11.82 2.39
C CYS A 247 16.87 -11.63 1.19
N GLU A 248 16.37 -10.94 0.17
CA GLU A 248 17.19 -10.41 -0.91
C GLU A 248 18.10 -9.29 -0.38
N LYS A 249 19.33 -9.23 -0.92
CA LYS A 249 20.30 -8.20 -0.55
C LYS A 249 19.91 -6.86 -1.18
N ASN A 250 19.73 -5.83 -0.36
CA ASN A 250 19.43 -4.47 -0.78
C ASN A 250 20.48 -3.49 -0.27
N HIS A 251 20.78 -2.47 -1.08
CA HIS A 251 21.57 -1.32 -0.64
C HIS A 251 20.66 -0.35 0.12
N MET A 252 21.20 0.40 1.07
CA MET A 252 20.43 1.33 1.89
C MET A 252 19.73 2.44 1.09
N MET A 253 20.26 2.75 -0.09
CA MET A 253 19.68 3.73 -1.02
C MET A 253 18.72 3.11 -2.06
N ASP A 254 18.55 1.78 -2.08
CA ASP A 254 17.55 1.15 -2.95
C ASP A 254 16.14 1.59 -2.50
N THR A 255 15.25 1.84 -3.47
CA THR A 255 13.85 2.20 -3.19
C THR A 255 13.13 1.04 -2.52
N ALA A 256 12.59 1.27 -1.32
CA ALA A 256 11.75 0.32 -0.61
C ALA A 256 10.25 0.59 -0.84
N ILE A 257 9.86 1.87 -0.85
CA ILE A 257 8.47 2.29 -1.04
C ILE A 257 8.41 3.34 -2.13
N ARG A 258 7.44 3.21 -3.03
CA ARG A 258 7.02 4.25 -3.95
C ARG A 258 5.63 4.72 -3.55
N THR A 259 5.49 5.95 -3.11
CA THR A 259 4.22 6.56 -2.71
C THR A 259 3.99 7.87 -3.46
N PHE A 260 2.96 8.61 -3.08
CA PHE A 260 2.54 9.82 -3.74
C PHE A 260 2.68 11.03 -2.83
N SER A 261 3.20 12.14 -3.36
CA SER A 261 3.12 13.45 -2.72
C SER A 261 1.87 14.18 -3.18
N SER A 262 1.06 14.69 -2.25
CA SER A 262 0.02 15.66 -2.59
C SER A 262 0.66 16.95 -3.08
N VAL A 263 0.38 17.34 -4.32
CA VAL A 263 0.79 18.64 -4.88
C VAL A 263 -0.45 19.47 -5.18
N ALA A 264 -0.41 20.76 -4.87
CA ALA A 264 -1.60 21.62 -4.93
C ALA A 264 -2.13 21.89 -6.35
N LYS A 265 -1.33 21.63 -7.41
CA LYS A 265 -1.60 22.08 -8.78
C LYS A 265 -1.77 20.95 -9.81
N THR A 266 -1.36 19.72 -9.51
CA THR A 266 -1.35 18.61 -10.47
C THR A 266 -1.74 17.30 -9.79
N TYR A 267 -1.89 16.23 -10.58
CA TYR A 267 -1.97 14.89 -10.01
C TYR A 267 -0.72 14.59 -9.15
N PRO A 268 -0.86 13.78 -8.08
CA PRO A 268 0.23 13.49 -7.16
C PRO A 268 1.47 12.94 -7.87
N GLY A 269 2.63 13.57 -7.64
CA GLY A 269 3.92 13.06 -8.11
C GLY A 269 4.38 11.82 -7.34
N GLN A 270 5.27 11.02 -7.94
CA GLN A 270 5.89 9.86 -7.29
C GLN A 270 6.99 10.29 -6.31
N VAL A 271 7.03 9.63 -5.16
CA VAL A 271 8.08 9.77 -4.15
C VAL A 271 8.62 8.39 -3.81
N ASP A 272 9.92 8.23 -3.97
CA ASP A 272 10.64 7.02 -3.61
C ASP A 272 11.27 7.18 -2.22
N VAL A 273 10.95 6.25 -1.32
CA VAL A 273 11.50 6.16 0.03
C VAL A 273 12.51 5.02 0.08
N PRO A 274 13.80 5.31 0.32
CA PRO A 274 14.85 4.30 0.37
C PRO A 274 14.85 3.49 1.68
N TYR A 275 15.49 2.32 1.68
CA TYR A 275 15.62 1.46 2.87
C TYR A 275 16.22 2.16 4.09
N ILE A 276 17.12 3.12 3.89
CA ILE A 276 17.73 3.91 4.97
C ILE A 276 16.69 4.61 5.85
N ALA A 277 15.50 4.92 5.33
CA ALA A 277 14.42 5.53 6.10
C ALA A 277 13.95 4.66 7.28
N PHE A 278 14.14 3.34 7.22
CA PHE A 278 13.83 2.42 8.31
C PHE A 278 14.94 2.29 9.35
N SER A 279 16.14 2.78 9.04
CA SER A 279 17.36 2.51 9.82
C SER A 279 17.57 3.44 11.01
N SER A 280 16.70 4.44 11.21
CA SER A 280 16.80 5.38 12.32
C SER A 280 16.90 4.65 13.67
N PRO A 281 17.82 5.02 14.57
CA PRO A 281 17.90 4.43 15.92
C PRO A 281 16.60 4.62 16.70
N SER A 282 16.20 3.64 17.54
CA SER A 282 14.92 3.68 18.27
C SER A 282 14.73 4.91 19.16
N ASN A 283 15.81 5.50 19.67
CA ASN A 283 15.82 6.73 20.46
C ASN A 283 15.83 8.02 19.63
N LYS A 284 16.01 7.92 18.31
CA LYS A 284 15.99 9.05 17.34
C LYS A 284 14.81 8.93 16.35
N GLN A 285 13.92 7.97 16.56
CA GLN A 285 12.67 7.84 15.82
C GLN A 285 11.57 8.74 16.41
N THR A 286 10.63 9.14 15.57
CA THR A 286 9.40 9.81 16.00
C THR A 286 8.22 8.90 15.66
N PRO A 287 7.56 8.28 16.66
CA PRO A 287 7.79 8.44 18.10
C PRO A 287 8.99 7.59 18.54
N VAL A 288 9.57 7.93 19.68
CA VAL A 288 10.52 7.04 20.34
C VAL A 288 9.78 5.78 20.79
N MET A 289 10.19 4.62 20.29
CA MET A 289 9.53 3.34 20.57
C MET A 289 10.25 2.56 21.67
N ILE A 290 9.52 2.20 22.73
CA ILE A 290 10.06 1.50 23.89
C ILE A 290 9.60 0.03 23.86
N PRO A 291 10.48 -0.96 24.05
CA PRO A 291 10.07 -2.36 24.09
C PRO A 291 8.94 -2.66 25.09
N GLY A 292 7.91 -3.35 24.62
CA GLY A 292 6.71 -3.67 25.40
C GLY A 292 5.67 -2.54 25.47
N ALA A 293 5.94 -1.39 24.84
CA ALA A 293 4.93 -0.33 24.71
C ALA A 293 3.80 -0.74 23.76
N ILE A 294 2.69 0.00 23.84
CA ILE A 294 1.49 -0.17 23.03
C ILE A 294 1.25 1.12 22.26
N GLY A 295 1.42 1.06 20.94
CA GLY A 295 1.15 2.14 20.01
C GLY A 295 -0.26 2.03 19.42
N LEU A 296 -0.87 3.16 19.07
CA LEU A 296 -2.15 3.20 18.34
C LEU A 296 -1.99 3.95 17.03
N TRP A 297 -2.29 3.29 15.91
CA TRP A 297 -2.09 3.85 14.57
C TRP A 297 -3.38 3.69 13.74
N TYR A 298 -3.94 4.81 13.30
CA TYR A 298 -5.10 4.85 12.40
C TYR A 298 -4.71 5.05 10.94
N GLY A 299 -3.48 5.53 10.69
CA GLY A 299 -2.99 5.78 9.34
C GLY A 299 -2.95 4.51 8.47
N SER A 300 -3.48 4.64 7.25
CA SER A 300 -3.29 3.66 6.18
C SER A 300 -1.79 3.49 5.88
N LEU A 301 -1.40 2.30 5.41
CA LEU A 301 -0.04 2.03 4.91
C LEU A 301 0.36 2.95 3.73
N CYS A 302 -0.61 3.58 3.07
CA CYS A 302 -0.37 4.54 1.98
C CYS A 302 0.44 5.78 2.42
N TRP A 303 0.26 6.22 3.66
CA TRP A 303 0.98 7.36 4.20
C TRP A 303 2.39 6.93 4.60
N THR A 304 3.41 7.72 4.28
CA THR A 304 4.83 7.39 4.55
C THR A 304 5.12 6.98 5.99
N HIS A 305 4.42 7.55 6.97
CA HIS A 305 4.55 7.15 8.37
C HIS A 305 4.05 5.73 8.65
N GLY A 306 3.06 5.21 7.92
CA GLY A 306 2.48 3.88 8.14
C GLY A 306 3.51 2.75 8.02
N PRO A 307 4.25 2.65 6.90
CA PRO A 307 5.34 1.71 6.74
C PRO A 307 6.46 1.89 7.77
N LEU A 308 6.88 3.13 8.04
CA LEU A 308 7.94 3.44 9.01
C LEU A 308 7.56 2.95 10.40
N LEU A 309 6.38 3.33 10.90
CA LEU A 309 5.86 2.89 12.20
C LEU A 309 5.76 1.36 12.27
N THR A 310 5.32 0.72 11.19
CA THR A 310 5.20 -0.75 11.13
C THR A 310 6.55 -1.43 11.31
N VAL A 311 7.57 -1.00 10.58
CA VAL A 311 8.93 -1.57 10.72
C VAL A 311 9.52 -1.24 12.09
N HIS A 312 9.44 0.02 12.53
CA HIS A 312 9.99 0.47 13.79
C HIS A 312 9.37 -0.23 15.00
N ALA A 313 8.07 -0.55 14.98
CA ALA A 313 7.44 -1.29 16.05
C ALA A 313 7.86 -2.75 16.11
N ILE A 314 8.09 -3.38 14.95
CA ILE A 314 8.62 -4.75 14.92
C ILE A 314 10.02 -4.76 15.52
N LEU A 315 10.90 -3.87 15.05
CA LEU A 315 12.28 -3.78 15.53
C LEU A 315 12.36 -3.40 17.02
N SER A 316 11.46 -2.53 17.48
CA SER A 316 11.42 -2.07 18.87
C SER A 316 10.56 -2.95 19.77
N ARG A 317 9.86 -3.97 19.25
CA ARG A 317 8.93 -4.84 19.99
C ARG A 317 7.82 -4.04 20.69
N VAL A 318 7.16 -3.18 19.92
CA VAL A 318 5.96 -2.44 20.31
C VAL A 318 4.74 -3.14 19.73
N THR A 319 3.69 -3.29 20.55
CA THR A 319 2.40 -3.79 20.07
C THR A 319 1.66 -2.67 19.35
N ALA A 320 1.35 -2.86 18.08
CA ALA A 320 0.60 -1.90 17.27
C ALA A 320 -0.90 -2.20 17.30
N ILE A 321 -1.69 -1.34 17.93
CA ILE A 321 -3.14 -1.34 17.79
C ILE A 321 -3.49 -0.64 16.48
N LYS A 322 -4.10 -1.37 15.55
CA LYS A 322 -4.51 -0.85 14.24
C LYS A 322 -6.02 -0.84 14.14
N SER A 323 -6.56 0.21 13.52
CA SER A 323 -7.99 0.39 13.34
C SER A 323 -8.26 0.90 11.93
N ALA A 324 -9.27 0.32 11.28
CA ALA A 324 -9.72 0.77 9.96
C ALA A 324 -10.68 1.97 10.05
N VAL A 325 -11.27 2.21 11.22
CA VAL A 325 -12.32 3.21 11.44
C VAL A 325 -11.84 4.29 12.40
N LEU A 326 -11.45 5.44 11.85
CA LEU A 326 -11.16 6.62 12.64
C LEU A 326 -12.46 7.38 12.97
N SER A 327 -12.85 7.37 14.24
CA SER A 327 -13.85 8.27 14.80
C SER A 327 -13.46 8.64 16.23
N GLU A 328 -13.90 9.79 16.75
CA GLU A 328 -13.57 10.22 18.12
C GLU A 328 -14.00 9.18 19.17
N VAL A 329 -15.19 8.61 18.97
CA VAL A 329 -15.74 7.57 19.86
C VAL A 329 -14.91 6.29 19.79
N ASN A 330 -14.48 5.86 18.59
CA ASN A 330 -13.61 4.70 18.44
C ASN A 330 -12.25 4.97 19.09
N LEU A 331 -11.63 6.12 18.78
CA LEU A 331 -10.34 6.55 19.32
C LEU A 331 -10.33 6.49 20.85
N TYR A 332 -11.31 7.12 21.49
CA TYR A 332 -11.42 7.12 22.95
C TYR A 332 -11.59 5.71 23.53
N LYS A 333 -12.50 4.90 22.95
CA LYS A 333 -12.75 3.52 23.38
C LYS A 333 -11.49 2.65 23.25
N THR A 334 -10.76 2.80 22.15
CA THR A 334 -9.55 2.04 21.85
C THR A 334 -8.41 2.42 22.79
N ILE A 335 -8.17 3.72 23.02
CA ILE A 335 -7.18 4.19 23.99
C ILE A 335 -7.47 3.65 25.39
N LYS A 336 -8.72 3.76 25.86
CA LYS A 336 -9.12 3.31 27.20
C LYS A 336 -8.97 1.79 27.34
N LYS A 337 -9.35 1.03 26.33
CA LYS A 337 -9.32 -0.44 26.35
C LYS A 337 -7.90 -1.00 26.38
N TYR A 338 -7.03 -0.50 25.52
CA TYR A 338 -5.68 -1.06 25.35
C TYR A 338 -4.60 -0.36 26.16
N LYS A 339 -4.96 0.65 26.97
CA LYS A 339 -4.03 1.44 27.81
C LYS A 339 -2.83 1.96 26.99
N VAL A 340 -3.14 2.52 25.82
CA VAL A 340 -2.16 3.00 24.85
C VAL A 340 -1.23 4.02 25.50
N ASN A 341 0.07 3.74 25.47
CA ASN A 341 1.11 4.59 26.07
C ASN A 341 2.01 5.27 25.03
N GLN A 342 1.81 5.00 23.73
CA GLN A 342 2.41 5.76 22.62
C GLN A 342 1.35 6.12 21.58
N LYS A 343 1.28 7.40 21.16
CA LYS A 343 0.22 7.91 20.28
C LYS A 343 0.83 8.66 19.10
N LEU A 344 0.40 8.32 17.88
CA LEU A 344 0.42 9.21 16.72
C LEU A 344 -0.91 9.04 16.00
N ALA A 345 -1.59 10.16 15.80
CA ALA A 345 -2.82 10.21 15.02
C ALA A 345 -2.49 10.18 13.53
#